data_AF-A0A645CDK5-F1
#
_entry.id   AF-A0A645CDK5-F1
#
_cell.length_a   1.000
_cell.length_b   1.000
_cell.length_c   1.000
_cell.angle_alpha   90.00
_cell.angle_beta   90.00
_cell.angle_gamma   90.00
#
_symmetry.space_group_name_H-M   'P 1'
#
loop_
_entity.id
_entity.type
_entity.pdbx_description
1 polymer ?
#
loop_
_entity_poly.entity_id
_entity_poly.type
_entity_poly.pdbx_seq_one_letter_code
_entity_poly.pdbx_strand_id
1 'polypeptide(L)'
;MIKMSKTNSNISQASEKLEKSAVSIIMKEIEEKGYVYEKDVISKLAKARRLKIRDTAERFKKLRADIYNKYGLNTCRLTKELYNQLGIKEKYSSKNVIYKVN
;
A
#
# COMPACT_ATOMS: atom_id res chain seq x y z
N MET A 1 -12.54 24.06 19.69
CA MET A 1 -12.15 24.11 18.26
C MET A 1 -10.81 23.40 18.10
N ILE A 2 -10.82 22.21 17.51
CA ILE A 2 -9.58 21.44 17.29
C ILE A 2 -8.87 22.03 16.08
N LYS A 3 -7.76 22.73 16.32
CA LYS A 3 -6.83 23.21 15.29
C LYS A 3 -6.25 21.99 14.57
N MET A 4 -6.67 21.77 13.32
CA MET A 4 -6.00 20.82 12.44
C MET A 4 -4.59 21.34 12.14
N SER A 5 -3.61 20.58 12.63
CA SER A 5 -2.19 20.83 12.41
C SER A 5 -1.88 20.78 10.92
N LYS A 6 -1.50 21.94 10.39
CA LYS A 6 -0.76 22.20 9.14
C LYS A 6 -0.54 20.94 8.27
N THR A 7 -1.51 20.66 7.40
CA THR A 7 -1.28 19.83 6.22
C THR A 7 -0.13 20.46 5.45
N ASN A 8 0.99 19.75 5.34
CA ASN A 8 2.09 20.12 4.45
C ASN A 8 1.52 20.34 3.03
N SER A 9 1.26 21.61 2.72
CA SER A 9 0.47 22.06 1.57
C SER A 9 1.27 22.05 0.27
N ASN A 10 2.03 20.98 0.02
CA ASN A 10 2.74 20.73 -1.23
C ASN A 10 2.57 19.30 -1.76
N ILE A 11 1.62 18.54 -1.20
CA ILE A 11 1.15 17.32 -1.85
C ILE A 11 0.19 17.76 -2.96
N SER A 12 0.72 17.86 -4.19
CA SER A 12 -0.09 18.13 -5.39
C SER A 12 -1.35 17.25 -5.39
N GLN A 13 -2.52 17.79 -5.75
CA GLN A 13 -3.81 17.06 -5.73
C GLN A 13 -3.75 15.69 -6.45
N ALA A 14 -2.86 15.57 -7.44
CA ALA A 14 -2.59 14.32 -8.15
C ALA A 14 -2.04 13.21 -7.24
N SER A 15 -1.18 13.58 -6.28
CA SER A 15 -0.59 12.70 -5.27
C SER A 15 -1.63 12.28 -4.23
N GLU A 16 -2.50 13.19 -3.77
CA GLU A 16 -3.57 12.84 -2.83
C GLU A 16 -4.57 11.84 -3.44
N LYS A 17 -4.96 12.05 -4.71
CA LYS A 17 -5.79 11.08 -5.43
C LYS A 17 -5.08 9.73 -5.57
N LEU A 18 -3.77 9.73 -5.79
CA LEU A 18 -2.98 8.50 -5.95
C LEU A 18 -2.85 7.76 -4.61
N GLU A 19 -2.64 8.48 -3.51
CA GLU A 19 -2.66 7.95 -2.15
C GLU A 19 -4.02 7.31 -1.83
N LYS A 20 -5.12 8.03 -2.01
CA LYS A 20 -6.47 7.50 -1.76
C LYS A 20 -6.76 6.23 -2.57
N SER A 21 -6.43 6.22 -3.86
CA SER A 21 -6.58 5.01 -4.69
C SER A 21 -5.71 3.85 -4.19
N ALA A 22 -4.46 4.12 -3.82
CA ALA A 22 -3.55 3.09 -3.34
C ALA A 22 -4.03 2.49 -2.00
N VAL A 23 -4.40 3.34 -1.05
CA VAL A 23 -4.96 2.96 0.25
C VAL A 23 -6.23 2.14 0.07
N SER A 24 -7.15 2.58 -0.81
CA SER A 24 -8.38 1.85 -1.08
C SER A 24 -8.12 0.44 -1.62
N ILE A 25 -7.16 0.28 -2.54
CA ILE A 25 -6.75 -1.04 -3.04
C ILE A 25 -6.13 -1.89 -1.91
N ILE A 26 -5.25 -1.30 -1.11
CA ILE A 26 -4.57 -2.00 -0.01
C ILE A 26 -5.58 -2.46 1.03
N MET A 27 -6.44 -1.56 1.52
CA MET A 27 -7.43 -1.87 2.54
C MET A 27 -8.42 -2.93 2.06
N LYS A 28 -8.90 -2.83 0.82
CA LYS A 28 -9.79 -3.84 0.26
C LYS A 28 -9.14 -5.22 0.21
N GLU A 29 -7.91 -5.33 -0.26
CA GLU A 29 -7.21 -6.63 -0.30
C GLU A 29 -6.88 -7.16 1.11
N ILE A 30 -6.54 -6.28 2.05
CA ILE A 30 -6.34 -6.67 3.45
C ILE A 30 -7.66 -7.13 4.08
N GLU A 31 -8.79 -6.50 3.77
CA GLU A 31 -10.11 -6.92 4.26
C GLU A 31 -10.53 -8.28 3.67
N GLU A 32 -10.27 -8.51 2.38
CA GLU A 32 -10.61 -9.77 1.71
C GLU A 32 -9.67 -10.94 2.06
N LYS A 33 -8.35 -10.68 2.19
CA LYS A 33 -7.31 -11.72 2.29
C LYS A 33 -6.46 -11.64 3.56
N GLY A 34 -6.50 -10.53 4.30
CA GLY A 34 -5.60 -10.23 5.41
C GLY A 34 -4.24 -9.64 4.99
N TYR A 35 -3.91 -9.65 3.70
CA TYR A 35 -2.62 -9.18 3.19
C TYR A 35 -2.71 -8.74 1.72
N VAL A 36 -1.72 -7.94 1.28
CA VAL A 36 -1.55 -7.59 -0.12
C VAL A 36 -0.07 -7.46 -0.49
N TYR A 37 0.30 -7.87 -1.70
CA TYR A 37 1.66 -7.67 -2.19
C TYR A 37 1.87 -6.23 -2.70
N GLU A 38 3.00 -5.61 -2.36
CA GLU A 38 3.35 -4.26 -2.83
C GLU A 38 3.32 -4.17 -4.37
N LYS A 39 3.81 -5.23 -5.04
CA LYS A 39 3.77 -5.33 -6.52
C LYS A 39 2.34 -5.35 -7.07
N ASP A 40 1.42 -6.00 -6.37
CA ASP A 40 0.02 -6.11 -6.81
C ASP A 40 -0.70 -4.77 -6.68
N VAL A 41 -0.45 -4.05 -5.57
CA VAL A 41 -0.93 -2.68 -5.37
C VAL A 41 -0.44 -1.78 -6.50
N ILE A 42 0.86 -1.79 -6.80
CA ILE A 42 1.44 -0.98 -7.88
C ILE A 42 0.82 -1.36 -9.23
N SER A 43 0.62 -2.66 -9.50
CA SER A 43 0.05 -3.13 -10.77
C SER A 43 -1.42 -2.69 -10.92
N LYS A 44 -2.24 -2.89 -9.89
CA LYS A 44 -3.64 -2.44 -9.85
C LYS A 44 -3.76 -0.93 -9.97
N LEU A 45 -2.90 -0.19 -9.26
CA LEU A 45 -2.87 1.26 -9.29
C LEU A 45 -2.45 1.80 -10.67
N ALA A 46 -1.45 1.19 -11.29
CA ALA A 46 -1.01 1.53 -12.64
C ALA A 46 -2.12 1.27 -13.66
N LYS A 47 -2.83 0.13 -13.55
CA LYS A 47 -3.97 -0.20 -14.41
C LYS A 47 -5.14 0.77 -14.21
N ALA A 48 -5.47 1.10 -12.96
CA ALA A 48 -6.55 2.03 -12.62
C ALA A 48 -6.30 3.45 -13.16
N ARG A 49 -5.04 3.91 -13.16
CA ARG A 49 -4.66 5.25 -13.62
C ARG A 49 -4.18 5.29 -15.07
N ARG A 50 -4.11 4.15 -15.77
CA ARG A 50 -3.49 3.99 -17.09
C ARG A 50 -2.08 4.58 -17.15
N LEU A 51 -1.30 4.38 -16.09
CA LEU A 51 0.07 4.85 -15.96
C LEU A 51 1.08 3.71 -16.15
N LYS A 52 2.32 4.05 -16.49
CA LYS A 52 3.42 3.08 -16.53
C LYS A 52 3.68 2.56 -15.12
N ILE A 53 3.85 1.25 -14.98
CA ILE A 53 4.16 0.58 -13.70
C ILE A 53 5.37 1.23 -13.01
N ARG A 54 6.41 1.59 -13.79
CA ARG A 54 7.62 2.25 -13.25
C ARG A 54 7.32 3.61 -12.60
N ASP A 55 6.59 4.48 -13.29
CA ASP A 55 6.21 5.81 -12.76
C ASP A 55 5.30 5.67 -11.53
N THR A 56 4.33 4.74 -11.57
CA THR A 56 3.49 4.41 -10.42
C THR A 56 4.31 3.88 -9.24
N ALA A 57 5.31 3.02 -9.48
CA ALA A 57 6.18 2.49 -8.44
C ALA A 57 7.03 3.59 -7.80
N GLU A 58 7.60 4.52 -8.58
CA GLU A 58 8.37 5.64 -8.06
C GLU A 58 7.50 6.59 -7.22
N ARG A 59 6.28 6.89 -7.69
CA ARG A 59 5.31 7.71 -6.92
C ARG A 59 4.85 7.00 -5.66
N PHE A 60 4.53 5.71 -5.76
CA PHE A 60 4.12 4.90 -4.62
C PHE A 60 5.26 4.80 -3.60
N LYS A 61 6.52 4.62 -4.01
CA LYS A 61 7.66 4.56 -3.10
C LYS A 61 7.83 5.83 -2.26
N LYS A 62 7.49 7.00 -2.81
CA LYS A 62 7.49 8.27 -2.08
C LYS A 62 6.36 8.38 -1.06
N LEU A 63 5.19 7.84 -1.40
CA LEU A 63 3.97 7.92 -0.58
C LEU A 63 3.83 6.75 0.40
N ARG A 64 4.48 5.61 0.16
CA ARG A 64 4.28 4.39 0.95
C ARG A 64 4.60 4.59 2.42
N ALA A 65 5.65 5.36 2.74
CA ALA A 65 6.03 5.63 4.12
C ALA A 65 4.95 6.45 4.83
N ASP A 66 4.39 7.45 4.14
CA ASP A 66 3.28 8.26 4.65
C ASP A 66 2.02 7.41 4.83
N ILE A 67 1.65 6.62 3.81
CA ILE A 67 0.51 5.69 3.85
C ILE A 67 0.65 4.70 5.01
N TYR A 68 1.81 4.08 5.17
CA TYR A 68 2.04 3.09 6.22
C TYR A 68 1.93 3.71 7.61
N ASN A 69 2.52 4.89 7.79
CA ASN A 69 2.44 5.61 9.05
C ASN A 69 1.01 6.07 9.37
N LYS A 70 0.33 6.67 8.39
CA LYS A 70 -1.00 7.26 8.52
C LYS A 70 -2.11 6.24 8.76
N TYR A 71 -1.99 5.05 8.15
CA TYR A 71 -3.00 4.00 8.23
C TYR A 71 -2.57 2.81 9.11
N GLY A 72 -1.43 2.90 9.80
CA GLY A 72 -0.91 1.84 10.66
C GLY A 72 -0.61 0.54 9.91
N LEU A 73 -0.20 0.63 8.65
CA LEU A 73 0.11 -0.53 7.82
C LEU A 73 1.56 -0.93 8.02
N ASN A 74 1.81 -2.22 8.12
CA ASN A 74 3.14 -2.77 8.18
C ASN A 74 3.52 -3.35 6.82
N THR A 75 4.77 -3.11 6.42
CA THR A 75 5.36 -3.73 5.25
C THR A 75 6.52 -4.60 5.71
N CYS A 76 6.52 -5.85 5.31
CA CYS A 76 7.62 -6.74 5.60
C CYS A 76 7.91 -7.63 4.39
N ARG A 77 9.15 -8.10 4.30
CA ARG A 77 9.47 -9.14 3.34
C ARG A 77 8.77 -10.41 3.80
N LEU A 78 8.00 -11.04 2.90
CA LEU A 78 7.34 -12.29 3.20
C LEU A 78 8.39 -13.34 3.57
N THR A 79 8.44 -13.72 4.84
CA THR A 79 9.22 -14.85 5.34
C THR A 79 8.34 -16.10 5.32
N LYS A 80 8.93 -17.29 5.35
CA LYS A 80 8.16 -18.55 5.43
C LYS A 80 7.25 -18.58 6.67
N GLU A 81 7.70 -17.96 7.76
CA GLU A 81 6.96 -17.83 9.00
C GLU A 81 5.71 -16.95 8.80
N LEU A 82 5.88 -15.75 8.23
CA LEU A 82 4.77 -14.84 7.92
C LEU A 82 3.80 -15.45 6.89
N TYR A 83 4.34 -16.17 5.90
CA TYR A 83 3.54 -16.88 4.89
C TYR A 83 2.63 -17.94 5.54
N ASN A 84 3.14 -18.67 6.52
CA ASN A 84 2.38 -19.66 7.26
C ASN A 84 1.37 -19.00 8.21
N GLN A 85 1.75 -17.91 8.88
CA GLN A 85 0.85 -17.12 9.74
C GLN A 85 -0.31 -16.48 8.96
N LEU A 86 -0.03 -15.97 7.76
CA LEU A 86 -1.04 -15.36 6.87
C LEU A 86 -1.88 -16.41 6.11
N GLY A 87 -1.58 -17.71 6.26
CA GLY A 87 -2.35 -18.79 5.61
C GLY A 87 -2.37 -18.70 4.08
N ILE A 88 -1.29 -18.19 3.48
CA ILE A 88 -1.23 -17.96 2.03
C ILE A 88 -1.23 -19.31 1.31
N LYS A 89 -2.32 -19.64 0.60
CA LYS A 89 -2.43 -20.87 -0.20
C LYS A 89 -1.65 -20.85 -1.52
N GLU A 90 -1.13 -19.70 -1.91
CA GLU A 90 -0.41 -19.49 -3.17
C GLU A 90 1.09 -19.80 -3.03
N LYS A 91 1.83 -20.05 -4.11
CA LYS A 91 3.26 -20.39 -4.05
C LYS A 91 4.06 -19.31 -3.30
N TYR A 92 4.82 -19.73 -2.28
CA TYR A 92 5.71 -18.83 -1.54
C TYR A 92 6.57 -17.97 -2.48
N SER A 93 6.52 -16.66 -2.26
CA SER A 93 7.27 -15.69 -3.03
C SER A 93 7.86 -14.68 -2.05
N SER A 94 9.18 -14.57 -2.01
CA SER A 94 9.94 -13.65 -1.15
C SER A 94 9.77 -12.18 -1.57
N LYS A 95 8.52 -11.69 -1.59
CA LYS A 95 8.10 -10.35 -2.01
C LYS A 95 7.69 -9.54 -0.79
N ASN A 96 7.66 -8.22 -0.95
CA ASN A 96 7.13 -7.34 0.09
C ASN A 96 5.62 -7.50 0.17
N VAL A 97 5.14 -7.80 1.37
CA VAL A 97 3.73 -7.83 1.72
C VAL A 97 3.41 -6.69 2.66
N ILE A 98 2.22 -6.13 2.45
CA ILE A 98 1.62 -5.09 3.26
C ILE A 98 0.46 -5.75 3.99
N TYR A 99 0.42 -5.57 5.30
CA TYR A 99 -0.62 -6.11 6.17
C TYR A 99 -0.91 -5.11 7.29
N LYS A 100 -2.09 -5.21 7.90
CA LYS A 100 -2.45 -4.41 9.06
C LYS A 100 -2.20 -5.24 10.31
N VAL A 101 -1.43 -4.70 11.25
CA VAL A 101 -1.29 -5.30 12.59
C VAL A 101 -2.46 -4.76 13.39
N ASN A 102 -3.34 -5.65 13.85
CA ASN A 102 -4.49 -5.31 14.66
C ASN A 102 -4.07 -5.16 16.14
#